data_AF-A0A974NYI9-F1
#
_entry.id   AF-A0A974NYI9-F1
#
_cell.length_a   1.000
_cell.length_b   1.000
_cell.length_c   1.000
_cell.angle_alpha   90.00
_cell.angle_beta   90.00
_cell.angle_gamma   90.00
#
_symmetry.space_group_name_H-M   'P 1'
#
loop_
_entity.id
_entity.type
_entity.pdbx_description
1 polymer ?
#
loop_
_entity_poly.entity_id
_entity_poly.type
_entity_poly.pdbx_seq_one_letter_code
_entity_poly.pdbx_strand_id
1 'polypeptide(L)'
;MADVVRYDQRRKLTDLSVVEFAVLTALCRVGPHPAPFLLPTLGEWFGITLGLDDIQPAIGRLSRVGYLSHAGGVLTPDVSARDAVTTLYGMLYRILGYDLVRLMALKDPSLHDLLQPKGS
;
A
#
# COMPACT_ATOMS: atom_id res chain seq x y z
N MET A 1 23.03 14.63 10.05
CA MET A 1 23.02 13.18 9.75
C MET A 1 21.69 12.64 10.22
N ALA A 2 20.78 12.30 9.28
CA ALA A 2 19.54 11.65 9.65
C ALA A 2 19.89 10.26 10.21
N ASP A 3 19.47 10.00 11.43
CA ASP A 3 19.69 8.72 12.10
C ASP A 3 19.00 7.64 11.26
N VAL A 4 19.79 6.88 10.50
CA VAL A 4 19.30 5.77 9.70
C VAL A 4 18.91 4.71 10.70
N VAL A 5 17.63 4.71 11.10
CA VAL A 5 17.06 3.69 11.97
C VAL A 5 17.37 2.34 11.32
N ARG A 6 18.28 1.58 11.93
CA ARG A 6 18.64 0.25 11.46
C ARG A 6 17.36 -0.56 11.35
N TYR A 7 17.18 -1.21 10.20
CA TYR A 7 16.10 -2.15 9.96
C TYR A 7 16.11 -3.19 11.09
N ASP A 8 15.16 -3.09 12.01
CA ASP A 8 14.99 -4.04 13.10
C ASP A 8 14.59 -5.37 12.49
N GLN A 9 15.38 -6.43 12.72
CA GLN A 9 15.12 -7.80 12.27
C GLN A 9 13.73 -8.32 12.69
N ARG A 10 13.05 -7.65 13.63
CA ARG A 10 11.67 -7.93 14.06
C ARG A 10 10.59 -7.36 13.13
N ARG A 11 10.90 -6.36 12.29
CA ARG A 11 10.02 -5.87 11.23
C ARG A 11 10.34 -6.61 9.94
N LYS A 12 9.83 -7.84 9.79
CA LYS A 12 9.83 -8.49 8.47
C LYS A 12 9.12 -7.55 7.48
N LEU A 13 9.77 -7.24 6.36
CA LEU A 13 9.16 -6.58 5.21
C LEU A 13 7.85 -7.31 4.92
N THR A 14 6.73 -6.62 5.11
CA THR A 14 5.42 -7.19 4.82
C THR A 14 5.28 -7.25 3.31
N ASP A 15 5.43 -8.45 2.74
CA ASP A 15 5.26 -8.70 1.30
C ASP A 15 3.78 -8.91 0.98
N LEU A 16 3.05 -7.81 0.79
CA LEU A 16 1.69 -7.83 0.25
C LEU A 16 1.70 -7.31 -1.18
N SER A 17 0.99 -8.02 -2.07
CA SER A 17 0.63 -7.44 -3.35
C SER A 17 -0.29 -6.22 -3.16
N VAL A 18 -0.38 -5.37 -4.18
CA VAL A 18 -1.28 -4.20 -4.14
C VAL A 18 -2.73 -4.61 -3.88
N VAL A 19 -3.18 -5.73 -4.46
CA VAL A 19 -4.54 -6.25 -4.25
C VAL A 19 -4.72 -6.76 -2.81
N GLU A 20 -3.75 -7.49 -2.27
CA GLU A 20 -3.77 -7.95 -0.88
C GLU A 20 -3.82 -6.79 0.10
N PHE A 21 -2.99 -5.77 -0.12
CA PHE A 21 -2.97 -4.56 0.69
C PHE A 21 -4.32 -3.83 0.63
N ALA A 22 -4.92 -3.70 -0.57
CA ALA A 22 -6.21 -3.05 -0.73
C ALA A 22 -7.35 -3.81 -0.04
N VAL A 23 -7.45 -5.13 -0.22
CA VAL A 23 -8.44 -5.99 0.44
C VAL A 23 -8.32 -5.87 1.96
N LEU A 24 -7.10 -5.99 2.48
CA LEU A 24 -6.85 -5.93 3.92
C LEU A 24 -7.17 -4.55 4.49
N THR A 25 -6.78 -3.49 3.78
CA THR A 25 -7.10 -2.10 4.15
C THR A 25 -8.59 -1.86 4.19
N ALA A 26 -9.33 -2.30 3.17
CA ALA A 26 -10.78 -2.14 3.10
C ALA A 26 -11.44 -2.83 4.30
N LEU A 27 -11.10 -4.09 4.58
CA LEU A 27 -11.60 -4.84 5.74
C LEU A 27 -11.21 -4.22 7.08
N CYS A 28 -9.99 -3.72 7.23
CA CYS A 28 -9.58 -3.03 8.47
C CYS A 28 -10.40 -1.76 8.73
N ARG A 29 -10.95 -1.11 7.69
CA ARG A 29 -11.81 0.08 7.82
C ARG A 29 -13.26 -0.27 8.14
N VAL A 30 -13.84 -1.25 7.45
CA VAL A 30 -15.27 -1.58 7.57
C VAL A 30 -15.57 -2.67 8.61
N GLY A 31 -14.55 -3.41 9.04
CA GLY A 31 -14.70 -4.56 9.93
C GLY A 31 -15.07 -5.85 9.18
N PRO A 32 -15.58 -6.87 9.89
CA PRO A 32 -15.90 -8.16 9.32
C PRO A 32 -17.03 -8.08 8.27
N HIS A 33 -16.73 -8.47 7.03
CA HIS A 33 -17.70 -8.40 5.93
C HIS A 33 -17.46 -9.51 4.90
N PRO A 34 -18.49 -9.90 4.12
CA PRO A 34 -18.33 -10.84 3.03
C PRO A 34 -17.56 -10.20 1.86
N ALA A 35 -16.79 -10.99 1.12
CA ALA A 35 -15.94 -10.50 0.01
C ALA A 35 -16.66 -9.60 -1.01
N PRO A 36 -17.91 -9.88 -1.45
CA PRO A 36 -18.63 -9.04 -2.40
C PRO A 36 -18.84 -7.60 -1.91
N PHE A 37 -18.92 -7.39 -0.60
CA PHE A 37 -19.10 -6.06 0.00
C PHE A 37 -17.93 -5.12 -0.30
N LEU A 38 -16.73 -5.67 -0.55
CA LEU A 38 -15.52 -4.88 -0.81
C LEU A 38 -15.43 -4.41 -2.26
N LEU A 39 -16.13 -5.06 -3.20
CA LEU A 39 -15.95 -4.86 -4.64
C LEU A 39 -16.17 -3.41 -5.10
N PRO A 40 -17.22 -2.67 -4.64
CA PRO A 40 -17.40 -1.28 -5.06
C PRO A 40 -16.23 -0.39 -4.64
N THR A 41 -15.78 -0.51 -3.39
CA THR A 41 -14.65 0.25 -2.84
C THR A 41 -13.34 -0.08 -3.54
N LEU A 42 -13.07 -1.37 -3.78
CA LEU A 42 -11.87 -1.79 -4.48
C LEU A 42 -11.90 -1.33 -5.95
N GLY A 43 -13.06 -1.42 -6.60
CA GLY A 43 -13.23 -0.95 -7.97
C GLY A 43 -12.99 0.54 -8.12
N GLU A 44 -13.45 1.36 -7.14
CA GLU A 44 -13.14 2.79 -7.08
C GLU A 44 -11.63 3.04 -6.93
N TRP A 45 -10.95 2.33 -6.01
CA TRP A 45 -9.51 2.52 -5.78
C TRP A 45 -8.65 2.12 -6.96
N PHE A 46 -9.04 1.07 -7.69
CA PHE A 46 -8.31 0.60 -8.88
C PHE A 46 -8.76 1.27 -10.18
N GLY A 47 -9.87 2.00 -10.18
CA GLY A 47 -10.44 2.61 -11.38
C GLY A 47 -10.97 1.60 -12.41
N ILE A 48 -11.33 0.39 -11.98
CA ILE A 48 -11.82 -0.71 -12.84
C ILE A 48 -12.98 -1.46 -12.18
N THR A 49 -13.82 -2.12 -12.98
CA THR A 49 -14.83 -3.04 -12.46
C THR A 49 -14.15 -4.35 -12.05
N LEU A 50 -14.42 -4.80 -10.82
CA LEU A 50 -13.88 -6.04 -10.26
C LEU A 50 -14.98 -7.07 -10.00
N GLY A 51 -14.66 -8.33 -10.29
CA GLY A 51 -15.39 -9.51 -9.85
C GLY A 51 -14.76 -10.16 -8.61
N LEU A 52 -15.43 -11.17 -8.08
CA LEU A 52 -14.90 -11.97 -6.96
C LEU A 52 -13.63 -12.73 -7.35
N ASP A 53 -13.58 -13.25 -8.58
CA ASP A 53 -12.46 -14.03 -9.08
C ASP A 53 -11.15 -13.23 -9.12
N ASP A 54 -11.24 -11.90 -9.28
CA ASP A 54 -10.07 -11.00 -9.29
C ASP A 54 -9.43 -10.87 -7.90
N ILE A 55 -10.23 -10.96 -6.83
CA ILE A 55 -9.77 -10.76 -5.45
C ILE A 55 -9.61 -12.07 -4.67
N GLN A 56 -10.18 -13.17 -5.17
CA GLN A 56 -10.13 -14.47 -4.52
C GLN A 56 -8.69 -14.98 -4.26
N PRO A 57 -7.72 -14.83 -5.19
CA PRO A 57 -6.33 -15.22 -4.94
C PRO A 57 -5.70 -14.43 -3.77
N ALA A 58 -5.99 -13.13 -3.68
CA ALA A 58 -5.50 -12.26 -2.62
C ALA A 58 -6.09 -12.68 -1.26
N ILE A 59 -7.41 -12.90 -1.19
CA ILE A 59 -8.08 -13.41 0.02
C ILE A 59 -7.43 -14.75 0.45
N GLY A 60 -7.23 -15.68 -0.49
CA GLY A 60 -6.65 -16.98 -0.21
C GLY A 60 -5.19 -16.91 0.28
N ARG A 61 -4.38 -15.95 -0.19
CA ARG A 61 -3.03 -15.74 0.34
C ARG A 61 -3.08 -15.11 1.73
N LEU A 62 -3.90 -14.07 1.92
CA LEU A 62 -4.08 -13.38 3.19
C LEU A 62 -4.55 -14.32 4.31
N SER A 63 -5.44 -15.25 4.01
CA SER A 63 -5.84 -16.28 4.98
C SER A 63 -4.71 -17.26 5.31
N ARG A 64 -3.93 -17.69 4.31
CA ARG A 64 -2.79 -18.60 4.52
C ARG A 64 -1.67 -17.97 5.36
N VAL A 65 -1.44 -16.66 5.22
CA VAL A 65 -0.43 -15.95 6.02
C VAL A 65 -0.96 -15.46 7.37
N GLY A 66 -2.25 -15.70 7.67
CA GLY A 66 -2.84 -15.42 8.98
C GLY A 66 -3.36 -13.99 9.17
N TYR A 67 -3.50 -13.20 8.11
CA TYR A 67 -4.06 -11.84 8.21
C TYR A 67 -5.59 -11.81 8.16
N LEU A 68 -6.22 -12.84 7.61
CA LEU A 68 -7.68 -12.96 7.51
C LEU A 68 -8.15 -14.31 8.02
N SER A 69 -9.21 -14.33 8.82
CA SER A 69 -10.00 -15.53 9.08
C SER A 69 -11.27 -15.50 8.23
N HIS A 70 -11.75 -16.69 7.85
CA HIS A 70 -12.96 -16.85 7.04
C HIS A 70 -13.91 -17.82 7.74
N ALA A 71 -15.07 -17.32 8.17
CA ALA A 71 -16.11 -18.11 8.82
C ALA A 71 -17.48 -17.69 8.29
N GLY A 72 -18.28 -18.67 7.85
CA GLY A 72 -19.65 -18.42 7.39
C GLY A 72 -19.79 -17.44 6.23
N GLY A 73 -18.79 -17.33 5.34
CA GLY A 73 -18.81 -16.37 4.23
C GLY A 73 -18.30 -14.97 4.60
N VAL A 74 -17.94 -14.73 5.86
CA VAL A 74 -17.46 -13.44 6.35
C VAL A 74 -15.95 -13.46 6.53
N LEU A 75 -15.28 -12.46 5.97
CA LEU A 75 -13.85 -12.22 6.14
C LEU A 75 -13.63 -11.33 7.35
N THR A 76 -12.81 -11.78 8.29
CA THR A 76 -12.50 -11.04 9.52
C THR A 76 -11.00 -10.79 9.59
N PRO A 77 -10.55 -9.52 9.62
CA PRO A 77 -9.14 -9.19 9.76
C PRO A 77 -8.63 -9.58 11.16
N ASP A 78 -7.45 -10.20 11.19
CA ASP A 78 -6.73 -10.48 12.43
C ASP A 78 -6.17 -9.18 13.06
N VAL A 79 -5.85 -9.21 14.35
CA VAL A 79 -5.21 -8.07 15.04
C VAL A 79 -3.91 -7.65 14.33
N SER A 80 -3.12 -8.62 13.88
CA SER A 80 -1.86 -8.39 13.17
C SER A 80 -2.03 -7.71 11.80
N ALA A 81 -3.21 -7.77 11.19
CA ALA A 81 -3.50 -7.14 9.91
C ALA A 81 -3.42 -5.61 9.98
N ARG A 82 -3.89 -5.01 11.08
CA ARG A 82 -3.88 -3.56 11.26
C ARG A 82 -2.46 -3.02 11.36
N ASP A 83 -1.59 -3.73 12.04
CA ASP A 83 -0.16 -3.37 12.16
C ASP A 83 0.54 -3.46 10.81
N ALA A 84 0.24 -4.52 10.03
CA ALA A 84 0.77 -4.69 8.67
C ALA A 84 0.32 -3.55 7.74
N VAL A 85 -0.98 -3.22 7.72
CA VAL A 85 -1.53 -2.12 6.92
C VAL A 85 -0.91 -0.78 7.30
N THR A 86 -0.83 -0.48 8.61
CA THR A 86 -0.26 0.79 9.11
C THR A 86 1.22 0.92 8.75
N THR A 87 1.97 -0.18 8.88
CA THR A 87 3.40 -0.22 8.53
C THR A 87 3.60 0.04 7.03
N LEU A 88 2.81 -0.64 6.18
CA LEU A 88 2.87 -0.48 4.72
C LEU A 88 2.48 0.94 4.30
N TYR A 89 1.43 1.54 4.87
CA TYR A 89 1.11 2.95 4.64
C TYR A 89 2.31 3.85 4.95
N GLY A 90 2.91 3.68 6.13
CA GLY A 90 4.08 4.46 6.53
C GLY A 90 5.28 4.31 5.58
N MET A 91 5.48 3.12 5.01
CA MET A 91 6.52 2.88 4.00
C MET A 91 6.17 3.58 2.68
N LEU A 92 4.95 3.43 2.18
CA LEU A 92 4.48 4.05 0.94
C LEU A 92 4.54 5.59 1.01
N TYR A 93 4.10 6.19 2.11
CA TYR A 93 4.19 7.65 2.30
C TYR A 93 5.64 8.15 2.27
N ARG A 94 6.58 7.40 2.85
CA ARG A 94 8.00 7.77 2.82
C ARG A 94 8.57 7.68 1.40
N ILE A 95 8.24 6.61 0.68
CA ILE A 95 8.65 6.42 -0.72
C ILE A 95 8.12 7.58 -1.58
N LEU A 96 6.80 7.81 -1.54
CA LEU A 96 6.15 8.86 -2.33
C LEU A 96 6.67 10.26 -1.98
N GLY A 97 6.80 10.56 -0.69
CA GLY A 97 7.31 11.86 -0.25
C GLY A 97 8.75 12.10 -0.69
N TYR A 98 9.61 11.08 -0.56
CA TYR A 98 11.00 11.18 -0.98
C TYR A 98 11.16 11.33 -2.49
N ASP A 99 10.41 10.53 -3.26
CA ASP A 99 10.49 10.53 -4.72
C ASP A 99 9.89 11.81 -5.30
N LEU A 100 8.76 12.29 -4.77
CA LEU A 100 8.14 13.55 -5.20
C LEU A 100 9.09 14.74 -5.02
N VAL A 101 9.80 14.82 -3.88
CA VAL A 101 10.79 15.89 -3.63
C VAL A 101 11.91 15.85 -4.67
N ARG A 102 12.40 14.66 -5.01
CA ARG A 102 13.43 14.50 -6.05
C ARG A 102 12.91 14.89 -7.43
N LEU A 103 11.70 14.47 -7.79
CA LEU A 103 11.07 14.82 -9.06
C LEU A 103 10.84 16.33 -9.20
N MET A 104 10.43 17.01 -8.12
CA MET A 104 10.31 18.47 -8.10
C MET A 104 11.68 19.14 -8.30
N ALA A 105 12.72 18.66 -7.61
CA ALA A 105 14.08 19.20 -7.75
C ALA A 105 14.67 19.02 -9.16
N LEU A 106 14.22 18.01 -9.92
CA LEU A 106 14.60 17.81 -11.32
C LEU A 106 13.83 18.73 -12.28
N LYS A 107 12.65 19.22 -11.87
CA LYS A 107 11.78 20.05 -12.69
C LYS A 107 12.13 21.54 -12.59
N ASP A 108 12.68 21.97 -11.45
CA ASP A 108 13.23 23.31 -11.31
C ASP A 108 14.64 23.35 -11.90
N PRO A 109 14.88 24.07 -13.02
CA PRO A 109 16.23 24.25 -13.53
C PRO A 109 17.06 24.94 -12.45
N SER A 110 18.28 24.45 -12.22
CA SER A 110 19.15 25.09 -11.24
C SER A 110 19.39 26.55 -11.67
N LEU A 111 19.52 27.48 -10.71
CA LEU A 111 19.91 28.87 -11.03
C LEU A 111 21.18 28.90 -11.89
N HIS A 112 22.04 27.89 -11.76
CA HIS A 112 23.22 27.72 -12.59
C HIS A 112 22.88 27.44 -14.07
N ASP A 113 21.87 26.61 -14.35
CA ASP A 113 21.38 26.34 -15.73
C ASP A 113 20.68 27.55 -16.36
N LEU A 114 20.03 28.38 -15.54
CA LEU A 114 19.41 29.64 -15.98
C LEU A 114 20.42 30.76 -16.22
N LEU A 115 21.58 30.70 -15.56
CA LEU A 115 22.65 31.70 -15.65
C LEU A 115 23.76 31.32 -16.65
N GLN A 116 23.73 30.12 -17.23
CA GLN A 116 24.62 29.79 -18.35
C GLN A 116 24.15 30.55 -19.60
N PRO A 117 24.95 31.50 -20.13
CA PRO A 117 24.60 32.15 -21.39
C PRO A 117 24.54 31.09 -22.49
N LYS A 118 23.42 31.02 -23.20
CA LYS A 118 23.34 30.29 -24.47
C LYS A 118 24.27 30.97 -25.46
N GLY A 119 25.52 30.50 -25.54
CA GLY A 119 26.46 30.88 -26.59
C GLY A 119 27.87 31.12 -26.08
N SER A 120 28.77 30.17 -26.39
CA SER A 120 30.13 30.42 -26.87
C SER A 120 30.52 29.27 -27.78
#